data_AF-A0A820GXX6-F1
#
_entry.id   AF-A0A820GXX6-F1
#
_cell.length_a   1.000
_cell.length_b   1.000
_cell.length_c   1.000
_cell.angle_alpha   90.00
_cell.angle_beta   90.00
_cell.angle_gamma   90.00
#
_symmetry.space_group_name_H-M   'P 1'
#
loop_
_entity.id
_entity.type
_entity.pdbx_description
1 polymer ?
#
loop_
_entity_poly.entity_id
_entity_poly.type
_entity_poly.pdbx_seq_one_letter_code
_entity_poly.pdbx_strand_id
1 'polypeptide(L)'
;MNFLRRRIATHADRIAILFEIHADPMKHNTTSPFASLDNIDLNEESENGKVCFTLSVIFRIESVEKTDEQSMNNMWTVKLTLIDDHDPHVHHLIEPLRSNDVYANPIFRLGKLHITMGDYDRAEEFYHKILADMSVLNRPHRLSLMQKGLGSIFMYKGEHNKAIGHLHEALKVSLSYLPSDHPDLASIYTMIGSCYSHMDNYVLALDNYKRAMQLMQNNIQSVNQQSVDDLHSCIVHFSELLEHQK
;
A
#
# COMPACT_ATOMS: atom_id res chain seq x y z
N MET A 1 -16.05 -19.39 28.47
CA MET A 1 -14.58 -19.54 28.40
C MET A 1 -13.95 -18.22 28.84
N ASN A 2 -13.10 -18.25 29.86
CA ASN A 2 -12.40 -17.07 30.39
C ASN A 2 -11.19 -16.75 29.50
N PHE A 3 -11.34 -15.80 28.58
CA PHE A 3 -10.17 -15.25 27.90
C PHE A 3 -9.43 -14.27 28.83
N LEU A 4 -8.13 -14.50 28.93
CA LEU A 4 -7.11 -13.84 29.75
C LEU A 4 -7.38 -12.34 30.04
N ARG A 5 -7.78 -12.02 31.27
CA ARG A 5 -7.67 -10.65 31.83
C ARG A 5 -6.19 -10.33 32.08
N ARG A 6 -5.45 -9.94 31.03
CA ARG A 6 -4.10 -9.40 31.19
C ARG A 6 -4.22 -7.94 31.61
N ARG A 7 -3.74 -7.59 32.81
CA ARG A 7 -3.65 -6.19 33.26
C ARG A 7 -2.78 -5.41 32.26
N ILE A 8 -3.40 -4.48 31.55
CA ILE A 8 -2.73 -3.54 30.66
C ILE A 8 -1.91 -2.59 31.55
N ALA A 9 -0.61 -2.53 31.33
CA ALA A 9 0.29 -1.64 32.06
C ALA A 9 -0.15 -0.17 31.90
N THR A 10 -0.16 0.56 33.00
CA THR A 10 -0.58 1.96 33.10
C THR A 10 0.38 2.87 32.34
N HIS A 11 -0.04 3.33 31.17
CA HIS A 11 0.46 4.57 30.56
C HIS A 11 -0.74 5.52 30.50
N ALA A 12 -0.59 6.73 31.06
CA ALA A 12 -1.69 7.63 31.37
C ALA A 12 -2.51 8.12 30.15
N ASP A 13 -2.02 7.90 28.93
CA ASP A 13 -2.63 8.41 27.69
C ASP A 13 -3.33 7.34 26.83
N ARG A 14 -3.49 6.10 27.34
CA ARG A 14 -4.11 5.01 26.57
C ARG A 14 -5.60 4.87 26.89
N ILE A 15 -6.42 4.86 25.85
CA ILE A 15 -7.86 4.57 25.93
C ILE A 15 -8.07 3.07 25.69
N ALA A 16 -8.79 2.40 26.59
CA ALA A 16 -9.17 1.01 26.40
C ALA A 16 -10.36 0.93 25.45
N ILE A 17 -10.25 0.11 24.40
CA ILE A 17 -11.34 -0.17 23.47
C ILE A 17 -11.61 -1.68 23.50
N LEU A 18 -12.85 -2.06 23.80
CA LEU A 18 -13.37 -3.41 23.72
C LEU A 18 -14.16 -3.56 22.41
N PHE A 19 -13.75 -4.48 21.56
CA PHE A 19 -14.49 -4.84 20.36
C PHE A 19 -15.38 -6.05 20.65
N GLU A 20 -16.69 -5.88 20.53
CA GLU A 20 -17.68 -6.97 20.58
C GLU A 20 -18.09 -7.31 19.14
N ILE A 21 -17.68 -8.50 18.68
CA ILE A 21 -17.90 -8.92 17.30
C ILE A 21 -18.96 -10.01 17.26
N HIS A 22 -20.09 -9.73 16.61
CA HIS A 22 -21.15 -10.70 16.34
C HIS A 22 -20.99 -11.24 14.91
N ALA A 23 -20.57 -12.51 14.82
CA ALA A 23 -20.51 -13.26 13.57
C ALA A 23 -21.49 -14.44 13.66
N ASP A 24 -22.50 -14.46 12.79
CA ASP A 24 -23.43 -15.58 12.65
C ASP A 24 -23.03 -16.40 11.41
N PRO A 25 -22.28 -17.50 11.57
CA PRO A 25 -21.77 -18.29 10.45
C PRO A 25 -22.88 -19.02 9.67
N MET A 26 -24.11 -19.10 10.20
CA MET A 26 -25.23 -19.79 9.57
C MET A 26 -26.15 -18.85 8.77
N LYS A 27 -26.02 -17.53 8.95
CA LYS A 27 -26.76 -16.53 8.16
C LYS A 27 -26.10 -16.16 6.84
N HIS A 28 -24.84 -16.52 6.66
CA HIS A 28 -24.07 -16.12 5.49
C HIS A 28 -23.70 -17.35 4.68
N ASN A 29 -24.25 -17.44 3.46
CA ASN A 29 -23.76 -18.36 2.43
C ASN A 29 -22.41 -17.82 1.90
N THR A 30 -21.36 -17.80 2.73
CA THR A 30 -20.00 -17.50 2.31
C THR A 30 -19.45 -18.72 1.57
N THR A 31 -19.77 -18.83 0.28
CA THR A 31 -19.47 -20.01 -0.53
C THR A 31 -17.99 -20.23 -0.86
N SER A 32 -17.06 -19.36 -0.42
CA SER A 32 -15.64 -19.64 -0.64
C SER A 32 -14.74 -18.97 0.42
N PRO A 33 -13.98 -19.72 1.23
CA PRO A 33 -12.84 -19.17 1.94
C PRO A 33 -11.81 -18.66 0.92
N PHE A 34 -11.27 -17.45 1.13
CA PHE A 34 -10.34 -16.80 0.20
C PHE A 34 -8.92 -17.41 0.25
N ALA A 35 -8.51 -17.96 1.39
CA ALA A 35 -7.25 -18.67 1.52
C ALA A 35 -7.32 -19.68 2.68
N SER A 36 -6.71 -20.85 2.47
CA SER A 36 -6.45 -21.80 3.55
C SER A 36 -5.13 -21.44 4.24
N LEU A 37 -5.14 -21.33 5.57
CA LEU A 37 -3.94 -21.12 6.39
C LEU A 37 -3.19 -22.43 6.67
N ASP A 38 -3.62 -23.55 6.07
CA ASP A 38 -3.06 -24.88 6.30
C ASP A 38 -1.56 -24.97 6.02
N ASN A 39 -1.05 -24.11 5.14
CA ASN A 39 0.36 -24.10 4.73
C ASN A 39 1.22 -23.07 5.50
N ILE A 40 0.65 -22.33 6.45
CA ILE A 40 1.35 -21.28 7.21
C ILE A 40 1.45 -21.63 8.71
N ASP A 41 0.70 -22.63 9.16
CA ASP A 41 0.75 -23.09 10.55
C ASP A 41 2.04 -23.90 10.81
N LEU A 42 2.91 -23.39 11.68
CA LEU A 42 4.12 -24.07 12.11
C LEU A 42 3.86 -25.01 13.32
N ASN A 43 2.62 -25.09 13.82
CA ASN A 43 2.26 -25.92 14.96
C ASN A 43 1.17 -26.94 14.57
N GLU A 44 1.57 -28.21 14.43
CA GLU A 44 0.68 -29.32 14.04
C GLU A 44 -0.36 -29.73 15.11
N GLU A 45 -0.44 -29.06 16.27
CA GLU A 45 -1.16 -29.59 17.44
C GLU A 45 -2.46 -28.86 17.83
N SER A 46 -3.12 -28.11 16.94
CA SER A 46 -4.45 -27.54 17.26
C SER A 46 -5.59 -28.18 16.47
N GLU A 47 -6.17 -29.25 17.02
CA GLU A 47 -7.42 -29.89 16.55
C GLU A 47 -8.68 -29.02 16.71
N ASN A 48 -8.56 -27.79 17.23
CA ASN A 48 -9.69 -26.89 17.43
C ASN A 48 -9.71 -25.76 16.38
N GLY A 49 -10.39 -26.04 15.27
CA GLY A 49 -11.20 -25.06 14.54
C GLY A 49 -10.46 -23.84 14.00
N LYS A 50 -9.86 -24.00 12.82
CA LYS A 50 -9.29 -22.95 11.98
C LYS A 50 -10.23 -21.73 11.90
N VAL A 51 -9.86 -20.63 12.53
CA VAL A 51 -10.58 -19.35 12.35
C VAL A 51 -10.20 -18.78 10.99
N CYS A 52 -11.07 -18.98 10.01
CA CYS A 52 -10.94 -18.37 8.70
C CYS A 52 -11.29 -16.89 8.81
N PHE A 53 -10.28 -16.02 8.75
CA PHE A 53 -10.51 -14.58 8.58
C PHE A 53 -10.48 -14.25 7.10
N THR A 54 -11.58 -13.70 6.59
CA THR A 54 -11.55 -12.98 5.31
C THR A 54 -10.92 -11.60 5.56
N LEU A 55 -9.92 -11.22 4.77
CA LEU A 55 -9.35 -9.85 4.83
C LEU A 55 -10.31 -8.79 4.25
N SER A 56 -11.41 -9.25 3.64
CA SER A 56 -12.47 -8.45 3.05
C SER A 56 -13.76 -8.52 3.87
N VAL A 57 -13.67 -8.78 5.18
CA VAL A 57 -14.84 -8.70 6.06
C VAL A 57 -15.19 -7.24 6.28
N ILE A 58 -16.35 -6.82 5.80
CA ILE A 58 -16.93 -5.54 6.20
C ILE A 58 -17.79 -5.77 7.44
N PHE A 59 -17.38 -5.15 8.53
CA PHE A 59 -18.21 -5.02 9.72
C PHE A 59 -18.94 -3.68 9.71
N ARG A 60 -20.25 -3.70 9.96
CA ARG A 60 -21.01 -2.50 10.29
C ARG A 60 -20.74 -2.17 11.76
N ILE A 61 -20.32 -0.95 12.03
CA ILE A 61 -20.33 -0.43 13.40
C ILE A 61 -21.79 -0.20 13.78
N GLU A 62 -22.29 -0.97 14.75
CA GLU A 62 -23.65 -0.83 15.25
C GLU A 62 -23.72 0.26 16.31
N SER A 63 -22.77 0.27 17.24
CA SER A 63 -22.67 1.31 18.26
C SER A 63 -21.24 1.49 18.76
N VAL A 64 -21.00 2.70 19.30
CA VAL A 64 -19.78 3.07 20.00
C VAL A 64 -20.22 3.69 21.33
N GLU A 65 -20.07 2.96 22.42
CA GLU A 65 -20.61 3.30 23.74
C GLU A 65 -19.46 3.41 24.75
N LYS A 66 -19.52 4.41 25.63
CA LYS A 66 -18.56 4.52 26.75
C LYS A 66 -19.10 3.71 27.92
N THR A 67 -18.29 2.80 28.45
CA THR A 67 -18.69 1.95 29.58
C THR A 67 -18.49 2.75 30.89
N ASP A 68 -19.58 3.13 31.53
CA ASP A 68 -19.60 3.91 32.79
C ASP A 68 -19.67 3.03 34.05
N GLU A 69 -19.42 1.71 33.95
CA GLU A 69 -19.43 0.84 35.13
C GLU A 69 -18.27 1.18 36.07
N GLN A 70 -18.63 1.40 37.34
CA GLN A 70 -17.86 1.98 38.45
C GLN A 70 -16.52 1.30 38.81
N SER A 71 -15.96 0.44 37.96
CA SER A 71 -14.71 -0.28 38.22
C SER A 71 -13.69 -0.29 37.07
N MET A 72 -13.98 0.29 35.90
CA MET A 72 -13.01 0.40 34.80
C MET A 72 -12.97 1.80 34.18
N ASN A 73 -11.87 2.51 34.40
CA ASN A 73 -11.56 3.79 33.77
C ASN A 73 -11.74 3.73 32.24
N ASN A 74 -12.55 4.65 31.70
CA ASN A 74 -12.47 5.16 30.33
C ASN A 74 -12.46 4.09 29.21
N MET A 75 -13.25 3.02 29.36
CA MET A 75 -13.35 1.96 28.36
C MET A 75 -14.47 2.25 27.35
N TRP A 76 -14.16 2.16 26.06
CA TRP A 76 -15.14 2.28 24.98
C TRP A 76 -15.46 0.89 24.44
N THR A 77 -16.73 0.61 24.21
CA THR A 77 -17.23 -0.62 23.60
C THR A 77 -17.70 -0.31 22.19
N VAL A 78 -17.13 -1.00 21.21
CA VAL A 78 -17.52 -0.91 19.80
C VAL A 78 -18.19 -2.22 19.41
N LYS A 79 -19.49 -2.16 19.09
CA LYS A 79 -20.25 -3.32 18.60
C LYS A 79 -20.16 -3.39 17.08
N LEU A 80 -19.71 -4.53 16.60
CA LEU A 80 -19.46 -4.81 15.19
C LEU A 80 -20.31 -6.00 14.74
N THR A 81 -21.05 -5.82 13.65
CA THR A 81 -21.81 -6.91 13.01
C THR A 81 -21.31 -7.17 11.62
N LEU A 82 -21.10 -8.46 11.34
CA LEU A 82 -20.71 -8.95 10.02
C LEU A 82 -21.81 -8.61 8.99
N ILE A 83 -21.44 -7.97 7.88
CA ILE A 83 -22.37 -7.67 6.79
C ILE A 83 -22.33 -8.81 5.75
N ASP A 84 -23.49 -9.15 5.19
CA ASP A 84 -23.55 -10.09 4.06
C ASP A 84 -22.90 -9.49 2.81
N ASP A 85 -22.11 -10.33 2.17
CA ASP A 85 -21.45 -10.17 0.88
C ASP A 85 -22.39 -9.79 -0.30
N HIS A 86 -23.70 -9.97 -0.13
CA HIS A 86 -24.75 -9.64 -1.09
C HIS A 86 -25.63 -8.44 -0.67
N ASP A 87 -25.31 -7.75 0.43
CA ASP A 87 -26.05 -6.54 0.82
C ASP A 87 -25.88 -5.45 -0.27
N PRO A 88 -26.96 -5.04 -0.96
CA PRO A 88 -26.89 -4.07 -2.06
C PRO A 88 -26.29 -2.72 -1.65
N HIS A 89 -26.42 -2.36 -0.37
CA HIS A 89 -25.90 -1.10 0.16
C HIS A 89 -24.38 -1.09 0.32
N VAL A 90 -23.73 -2.26 0.36
CA VAL A 90 -22.27 -2.37 0.46
C VAL A 90 -21.65 -3.10 -0.74
N HIS A 91 -22.46 -3.72 -1.60
CA HIS A 91 -21.99 -4.44 -2.79
C HIS A 91 -21.07 -3.58 -3.66
N HIS A 92 -21.39 -2.31 -3.87
CA HIS A 92 -20.55 -1.37 -4.63
C HIS A 92 -19.21 -1.02 -3.94
N LEU A 93 -19.11 -1.20 -2.62
CA LEU A 93 -17.86 -1.06 -1.85
C LEU A 93 -17.05 -2.37 -1.85
N ILE A 94 -17.75 -3.51 -1.90
CA ILE A 94 -17.16 -4.86 -1.88
C ILE A 94 -16.62 -5.25 -3.25
N GLU A 95 -17.33 -4.95 -4.33
CA GLU A 95 -16.93 -5.31 -5.70
C GLU A 95 -15.51 -4.85 -6.05
N PRO A 96 -15.09 -3.60 -5.78
CA PRO A 96 -13.70 -3.20 -5.95
C PRO A 96 -12.75 -4.05 -5.11
N LEU A 97 -13.04 -4.30 -3.82
CA LEU A 97 -12.21 -5.11 -2.91
C LEU A 97 -12.09 -6.59 -3.32
N ARG A 98 -13.08 -7.12 -4.03
CA ARG A 98 -13.09 -8.46 -4.63
C ARG A 98 -12.47 -8.51 -6.01
N SER A 99 -12.52 -7.39 -6.73
CA SER A 99 -11.86 -7.27 -8.01
C SER A 99 -10.39 -7.58 -7.79
N ASN A 100 -9.80 -8.35 -8.70
CA ASN A 100 -8.40 -8.69 -8.60
C ASN A 100 -7.49 -7.45 -8.70
N ASP A 101 -8.01 -6.23 -8.82
CA ASP A 101 -7.24 -5.00 -8.95
C ASP A 101 -6.18 -4.87 -7.83
N VAL A 102 -4.96 -4.53 -8.20
CA VAL A 102 -3.90 -4.29 -7.22
C VAL A 102 -4.23 -3.12 -6.32
N TYR A 103 -4.95 -2.11 -6.81
CA TYR A 103 -5.41 -0.99 -5.98
C TYR A 103 -6.46 -1.42 -4.94
N ALA A 104 -7.11 -2.56 -5.15
CA ALA A 104 -8.03 -3.18 -4.22
C ALA A 104 -7.38 -4.19 -3.27
N ASN A 105 -6.16 -4.66 -3.59
CA ASN A 105 -5.44 -5.61 -2.76
C ASN A 105 -5.14 -5.00 -1.36
N PRO A 106 -5.65 -5.60 -0.26
CA PRO A 106 -5.44 -5.08 1.09
C PRO A 106 -3.96 -4.97 1.49
N ILE A 107 -3.12 -5.93 1.05
CA ILE A 107 -1.69 -5.95 1.33
C ILE A 107 -0.99 -4.77 0.65
N PHE A 108 -1.41 -4.41 -0.56
CA PHE A 108 -0.87 -3.25 -1.27
C PHE A 108 -1.22 -1.93 -0.54
N ARG A 109 -2.46 -1.80 -0.05
CA ARG A 109 -2.90 -0.64 0.72
C ARG A 109 -2.12 -0.51 2.03
N LEU A 110 -1.89 -1.62 2.73
CA LEU A 110 -1.03 -1.65 3.92
C LEU A 110 0.40 -1.22 3.57
N GLY A 111 0.99 -1.78 2.51
CA GLY A 111 2.31 -1.38 2.04
C GLY A 111 2.41 0.14 1.79
N LYS A 112 1.43 0.73 1.08
CA LYS A 112 1.36 2.19 0.88
C LYS A 112 1.23 2.97 2.19
N LEU A 113 0.39 2.51 3.11
CA LEU A 113 0.21 3.16 4.41
C LEU A 113 1.53 3.18 5.19
N HIS A 114 2.25 2.06 5.21
CA HIS A 114 3.56 1.98 5.88
C HIS A 114 4.60 2.90 5.24
N ILE A 115 4.61 3.08 3.91
CA ILE A 115 5.42 4.12 3.25
C ILE A 115 5.08 5.51 3.80
N THR A 116 3.78 5.86 3.87
CA THR A 116 3.35 7.18 4.37
C THR A 116 3.69 7.39 5.85
N MET A 117 3.69 6.32 6.66
CA MET A 117 4.10 6.36 8.06
C MET A 117 5.63 6.37 8.25
N GLY A 118 6.41 6.21 7.19
CA GLY A 118 7.87 6.10 7.25
C GLY A 118 8.39 4.72 7.70
N ASP A 119 7.51 3.73 7.84
CA ASP A 119 7.85 2.35 8.24
C ASP A 119 8.23 1.53 7.00
N TYR A 120 9.39 1.85 6.43
CA TYR A 120 9.83 1.33 5.14
C TYR A 120 10.16 -0.16 5.16
N ASP A 121 10.60 -0.71 6.30
CA ASP A 121 10.90 -2.15 6.43
C ASP A 121 9.61 -2.98 6.31
N ARG A 122 8.55 -2.60 7.03
CA ARG A 122 7.25 -3.28 6.89
C ARG A 122 6.63 -3.07 5.52
N ALA A 123 6.78 -1.88 4.94
CA ALA A 123 6.34 -1.65 3.58
C ALA A 123 7.01 -2.63 2.61
N GLU A 124 8.33 -2.81 2.72
CA GLU A 124 9.09 -3.74 1.89
C GLU A 124 8.57 -5.19 2.00
N GLU A 125 8.33 -5.68 3.21
CA GLU A 125 7.76 -7.01 3.46
C GLU A 125 6.44 -7.23 2.72
N PHE A 126 5.54 -6.23 2.77
CA PHE A 126 4.25 -6.32 2.08
C PHE A 126 4.39 -6.36 0.55
N TYR A 127 5.29 -5.57 -0.03
CA TYR A 127 5.52 -5.57 -1.47
C TYR A 127 6.16 -6.89 -1.95
N HIS A 128 7.12 -7.45 -1.21
CA HIS A 128 7.68 -8.77 -1.52
C HIS A 128 6.65 -9.89 -1.39
N LYS A 129 5.74 -9.80 -0.41
CA LYS A 129 4.64 -10.75 -0.27
C LYS A 129 3.71 -10.73 -1.48
N ILE A 130 3.45 -9.57 -2.07
CA ILE A 130 2.67 -9.44 -3.31
C ILE A 130 3.46 -10.00 -4.51
N LEU A 131 4.75 -9.73 -4.60
CA LEU A 131 5.61 -10.23 -5.68
C LEU A 131 5.82 -11.75 -5.65
N ALA A 132 5.70 -12.38 -4.49
CA ALA A 132 5.73 -13.84 -4.36
C ALA A 132 4.49 -14.53 -4.97
N ASP A 133 3.41 -13.79 -5.22
CA ASP A 133 2.23 -14.30 -5.92
C ASP A 133 2.47 -14.33 -7.43
N MET A 134 2.47 -15.55 -8.00
CA MET A 134 2.60 -15.79 -9.45
C MET A 134 1.55 -15.05 -10.28
N SER A 135 0.38 -14.73 -9.70
CA SER A 135 -0.67 -13.97 -10.39
C SER A 135 -0.21 -12.56 -10.79
N VAL A 136 0.71 -11.97 -10.00
CA VAL A 136 1.26 -10.62 -10.22
C VAL A 136 2.31 -10.65 -11.32
N LEU A 137 3.17 -11.67 -11.34
CA LEU A 137 4.21 -11.83 -12.38
C LEU A 137 3.61 -11.96 -13.78
N ASN A 138 2.41 -12.55 -13.89
CA ASN A 138 1.68 -12.70 -15.15
C ASN A 138 0.94 -11.43 -15.61
N ARG A 139 1.03 -10.33 -14.85
CA ARG A 139 0.31 -9.07 -15.13
C ARG A 139 1.31 -7.91 -15.15
N PRO A 140 1.81 -7.50 -16.33
CA PRO A 140 2.96 -6.59 -16.42
C PRO A 140 2.68 -5.23 -15.77
N HIS A 141 1.47 -4.68 -15.92
CA HIS A 141 1.08 -3.45 -15.22
C HIS A 141 1.23 -3.54 -13.69
N ARG A 142 0.87 -4.69 -13.10
CA ARG A 142 0.95 -4.90 -11.64
C ARG A 142 2.40 -5.05 -11.19
N LEU A 143 3.19 -5.82 -11.95
CA LEU A 143 4.61 -5.98 -11.70
C LEU A 143 5.33 -4.62 -11.75
N SER A 144 5.05 -3.80 -12.76
CA SER A 144 5.59 -2.44 -12.85
C SER A 144 5.25 -1.61 -11.61
N LEU A 145 3.99 -1.63 -11.17
CA LEU A 145 3.55 -0.90 -9.98
C LEU A 145 4.26 -1.37 -8.71
N MET A 146 4.47 -2.69 -8.54
CA MET A 146 5.20 -3.23 -7.38
C MET A 146 6.67 -2.83 -7.40
N GLN A 147 7.33 -2.94 -8.57
CA GLN A 147 8.73 -2.54 -8.73
C GLN A 147 8.92 -1.04 -8.48
N LYS A 148 8.00 -0.20 -8.98
CA LYS A 148 7.99 1.23 -8.67
C LYS A 148 7.82 1.50 -7.18
N GLY A 149 6.94 0.75 -6.50
CA GLY A 149 6.75 0.85 -5.06
C GLY A 149 8.00 0.50 -4.26
N LEU A 150 8.68 -0.60 -4.60
CA LEU A 150 9.99 -0.95 -4.02
C LEU A 150 11.04 0.13 -4.30
N GLY A 151 11.06 0.67 -5.52
CA GLY A 151 11.90 1.82 -5.87
C GLY A 151 11.68 3.00 -4.93
N SER A 152 10.43 3.33 -4.62
CA SER A 152 10.07 4.38 -3.66
C SER A 152 10.57 4.07 -2.25
N ILE A 153 10.37 2.84 -1.79
CA ILE A 153 10.78 2.38 -0.45
C ILE A 153 12.28 2.54 -0.27
N PHE A 154 13.08 2.02 -1.22
CA PHE A 154 14.53 2.13 -1.15
C PHE A 154 15.03 3.56 -1.31
N MET A 155 14.34 4.39 -2.10
CA MET A 155 14.67 5.81 -2.22
C MET A 155 14.52 6.51 -0.87
N TYR A 156 13.44 6.27 -0.13
CA TYR A 156 13.22 6.85 1.19
C TYR A 156 14.12 6.26 2.29
N LYS A 157 14.59 5.03 2.12
CA LYS A 157 15.65 4.44 2.96
C LYS A 157 17.04 5.05 2.71
N GLY A 158 17.22 5.86 1.65
CA GLY A 158 18.53 6.37 1.22
C GLY A 158 19.36 5.35 0.41
N GLU A 159 18.79 4.20 0.08
CA GLU A 159 19.45 3.15 -0.70
C GLU A 159 19.27 3.39 -2.21
N HIS A 160 19.73 4.55 -2.69
CA HIS A 160 19.44 5.07 -4.03
C HIS A 160 19.84 4.13 -5.18
N ASN A 161 20.94 3.39 -5.06
CA ASN A 161 21.34 2.40 -6.07
C ASN A 161 20.34 1.25 -6.20
N LYS A 162 19.80 0.75 -5.08
CA LYS A 162 18.77 -0.29 -5.11
C LYS A 162 17.46 0.26 -5.66
N ALA A 163 17.11 1.49 -5.26
CA ALA A 163 15.93 2.19 -5.79
C ALA A 163 15.98 2.29 -7.33
N ILE A 164 17.12 2.72 -7.88
CA ILE A 164 17.34 2.82 -9.33
C ILE A 164 17.16 1.45 -10.02
N GLY A 165 17.69 0.37 -9.44
CA GLY A 165 17.50 -0.99 -9.98
C GLY A 165 16.02 -1.38 -10.11
N HIS A 166 15.24 -1.19 -9.05
CA HIS A 166 13.80 -1.46 -9.05
C HIS A 166 13.03 -0.53 -10.02
N LEU A 167 13.39 0.74 -10.08
CA LEU A 167 12.76 1.71 -10.99
C LEU A 167 13.06 1.40 -12.46
N HIS A 168 14.25 0.91 -12.79
CA HIS A 168 14.58 0.46 -14.15
C HIS A 168 13.80 -0.79 -14.54
N GLU A 169 13.62 -1.76 -13.65
CA GLU A 169 12.74 -2.90 -13.91
C GLU A 169 11.28 -2.46 -14.08
N ALA A 170 10.79 -1.51 -13.26
CA ALA A 170 9.47 -0.92 -13.45
C ALA A 170 9.33 -0.24 -14.82
N LEU A 171 10.35 0.51 -15.26
CA LEU A 171 10.38 1.19 -16.55
C LEU A 171 10.37 0.18 -17.71
N LYS A 172 11.23 -0.84 -17.65
CA LYS A 172 11.31 -1.91 -18.64
C LYS A 172 10.00 -2.67 -18.79
N VAL A 173 9.36 -3.01 -17.67
CA VAL A 173 8.05 -3.67 -17.68
C VAL A 173 6.98 -2.73 -18.22
N SER A 174 6.98 -1.45 -17.83
CA SER A 174 6.03 -0.46 -18.36
C SER A 174 6.12 -0.31 -19.87
N LEU A 175 7.34 -0.23 -20.42
CA LEU A 175 7.59 -0.14 -21.86
C LEU A 175 7.19 -1.41 -22.64
N SER A 176 6.91 -2.53 -21.96
CA SER A 176 6.41 -3.74 -22.64
C SER A 176 4.93 -3.66 -23.00
N TYR A 177 4.17 -2.76 -22.38
CA TYR A 177 2.72 -2.62 -22.61
C TYR A 177 2.25 -1.17 -22.81
N LEU A 178 3.09 -0.17 -22.56
CA LEU A 178 2.82 1.24 -22.85
C LEU A 178 3.72 1.74 -23.98
N PRO A 179 3.24 2.66 -24.83
CA PRO A 179 4.10 3.34 -25.77
C PRO A 179 5.11 4.22 -25.02
N SER A 180 6.24 4.50 -25.65
CA SER A 180 7.37 5.20 -25.01
C SER A 180 7.08 6.66 -24.63
N ASP A 181 6.00 7.24 -25.15
CA ASP A 181 5.51 8.58 -24.88
C ASP A 181 4.36 8.62 -23.85
N HIS A 182 4.03 7.47 -23.24
CA HIS A 182 2.93 7.38 -22.29
C HIS A 182 3.20 8.19 -21.00
N PRO A 183 2.24 8.99 -20.51
CA PRO A 183 2.46 9.90 -19.40
C PRO A 183 2.77 9.17 -18.07
N ASP A 184 2.28 7.94 -17.88
CA ASP A 184 2.57 7.15 -16.67
C ASP A 184 4.07 6.89 -16.46
N LEU A 185 4.86 6.86 -17.54
CA LEU A 185 6.30 6.69 -17.48
C LEU A 185 7.00 7.88 -16.82
N ALA A 186 6.41 9.08 -16.86
CA ALA A 186 6.98 10.30 -16.29
C ALA A 186 7.30 10.12 -14.80
N SER A 187 6.38 9.49 -14.06
CA SER A 187 6.55 9.25 -12.63
C SER A 187 7.77 8.38 -12.30
N ILE A 188 8.09 7.40 -13.15
CA ILE A 188 9.26 6.53 -12.96
C ILE A 188 10.55 7.31 -13.24
N TYR A 189 10.58 8.09 -14.33
CA TYR A 189 11.71 8.95 -14.66
C TYR A 189 11.98 10.00 -13.57
N THR A 190 10.95 10.64 -13.01
CA THR A 190 11.10 11.58 -11.89
C THR A 190 11.78 10.92 -10.71
N MET A 191 11.35 9.73 -10.31
CA MET A 191 11.95 9.01 -9.17
C MET A 191 13.41 8.61 -9.42
N ILE A 192 13.75 8.19 -10.65
CA ILE A 192 15.13 7.92 -11.05
C ILE A 192 15.97 9.20 -10.97
N GLY A 193 15.44 10.32 -11.48
CA GLY A 193 16.08 11.64 -11.39
C GLY A 193 16.34 12.06 -9.96
N SER A 194 15.38 11.84 -9.05
CA SER A 194 15.53 12.11 -7.62
C SER A 194 16.60 11.24 -6.97
N CYS A 195 16.66 9.96 -7.31
CA CYS A 195 17.73 9.07 -6.82
C CYS A 195 19.11 9.58 -7.26
N TYR A 196 19.29 9.95 -8.54
CA TYR A 196 20.56 10.49 -9.02
C TYR A 196 20.90 11.85 -8.40
N SER A 197 19.90 12.69 -8.16
CA SER A 197 20.08 13.97 -7.48
C SER A 197 20.59 13.78 -6.05
N HIS A 198 20.06 12.82 -5.30
CA HIS A 198 20.54 12.52 -3.94
C HIS A 198 21.94 11.89 -3.91
N MET A 199 22.40 11.37 -5.05
CA MET A 199 23.76 10.85 -5.24
C MET A 199 24.71 11.89 -5.88
N ASP A 200 24.31 13.15 -5.95
CA ASP A 200 25.05 14.25 -6.58
C ASP A 200 25.39 14.04 -8.07
N ASN A 201 24.69 13.13 -8.74
CA ASN A 201 24.84 12.89 -10.17
C ASN A 201 23.87 13.77 -10.96
N TYR A 202 24.12 15.07 -10.95
CA TYR A 202 23.21 16.08 -11.51
C TYR A 202 23.01 15.96 -13.01
N VAL A 203 24.00 15.41 -13.75
CA VAL A 203 23.87 15.17 -15.20
C VAL A 203 22.79 14.12 -15.47
N LEU A 204 22.84 12.98 -14.78
CA LEU A 204 21.83 11.92 -14.94
C LEU A 204 20.49 12.35 -14.34
N ALA A 205 20.48 13.10 -13.24
CA ALA A 205 19.26 13.65 -12.67
C ALA A 205 18.52 14.55 -13.67
N LEU A 206 19.25 15.49 -14.28
CA LEU A 206 18.71 16.44 -15.25
C LEU A 206 18.15 15.75 -16.50
N ASP A 207 18.85 14.73 -17.03
CA ASP A 207 18.36 13.96 -18.18
C ASP A 207 17.02 13.28 -17.89
N ASN A 208 16.92 12.63 -16.72
CA ASN A 208 15.69 11.96 -16.30
C ASN A 208 14.54 12.94 -16.05
N TYR A 209 14.79 14.09 -15.41
CA TYR A 209 13.76 15.12 -15.21
C TYR A 209 13.28 15.73 -16.53
N LYS A 210 14.19 16.00 -17.47
CA LYS A 210 13.81 16.48 -18.82
C LYS A 210 12.92 15.47 -19.53
N ARG A 211 13.24 14.18 -19.43
CA ARG A 211 12.43 13.12 -20.03
C ARG A 211 11.06 13.00 -19.38
N ALA A 212 10.97 13.07 -18.05
CA ALA A 212 9.69 13.12 -17.34
C ALA A 212 8.83 14.32 -17.79
N MET A 213 9.44 15.51 -17.91
CA MET A 213 8.74 16.72 -18.33
C MET A 213 8.22 16.61 -19.78
N GLN A 214 8.99 16.06 -20.71
CA GLN A 214 8.55 15.82 -22.09
C GLN A 214 7.30 14.93 -22.15
N LEU A 215 7.28 13.86 -21.36
CA LEU A 215 6.15 12.93 -21.30
C LEU A 215 4.88 13.58 -20.74
N MET A 216 5.03 14.47 -19.75
CA MET A 216 3.92 15.23 -19.17
C MET A 216 3.39 16.30 -20.12
N GLN A 217 4.28 17.03 -20.82
CA GLN A 217 3.89 18.07 -21.78
C GLN A 217 3.12 17.53 -22.98
N ASN A 218 3.40 16.30 -23.40
CA ASN A 218 2.67 15.66 -24.50
C ASN A 218 1.23 15.25 -24.13
N ASN A 219 0.84 15.33 -22.84
CA ASN A 219 -0.48 14.89 -22.33
C ASN A 219 -1.11 15.90 -21.34
N ILE A 220 -1.24 17.16 -21.78
CA ILE A 220 -1.72 18.31 -20.96
C ILE A 220 -3.11 18.07 -20.33
N GLN A 221 -3.95 17.18 -20.88
CA GLN A 221 -5.32 16.98 -20.40
C GLN A 221 -5.44 16.19 -19.07
N SER A 222 -4.39 15.52 -18.60
CA SER A 222 -4.46 14.65 -17.40
C SER A 222 -3.38 14.90 -16.35
N VAL A 223 -2.57 15.94 -16.49
CA VAL A 223 -1.41 16.19 -15.63
C VAL A 223 -1.68 17.29 -14.62
N ASN A 224 -1.29 17.06 -13.36
CA ASN A 224 -1.33 18.08 -12.32
C ASN A 224 -0.30 19.18 -12.61
N GLN A 225 -0.75 20.43 -12.77
CA GLN A 225 0.11 21.59 -13.04
C GLN A 225 1.27 21.71 -12.03
N GLN A 226 1.02 21.40 -10.76
CA GLN A 226 2.04 21.44 -9.71
C GLN A 226 3.23 20.52 -10.02
N SER A 227 2.97 19.31 -10.54
CA SER A 227 4.05 18.36 -10.85
C SER A 227 4.94 18.83 -12.00
N VAL A 228 4.37 19.59 -12.94
CA VAL A 228 5.11 20.20 -14.05
C VAL A 228 6.00 21.33 -13.52
N ASP A 229 5.46 22.16 -12.61
CA ASP A 229 6.18 23.28 -12.02
C ASP A 229 7.33 22.81 -11.12
N ASP A 230 7.12 21.72 -10.36
CA ASP A 230 8.15 21.08 -9.53
C ASP A 230 9.30 20.55 -10.40
N LEU A 231 8.98 19.83 -11.47
CA LEU A 231 9.97 19.33 -12.43
C LEU A 231 10.74 20.46 -13.11
N HIS A 232 10.04 21.53 -13.50
CA HIS A 232 10.66 22.70 -14.11
C HIS A 232 11.66 23.34 -13.16
N SER A 233 11.30 23.50 -11.89
CA SER A 233 12.17 24.03 -10.84
C SER A 233 13.43 23.18 -10.65
N CYS A 234 13.28 21.84 -10.62
CA CYS A 234 14.44 20.93 -10.57
C CYS A 234 15.34 21.10 -11.79
N ILE A 235 14.78 21.16 -13.00
CA ILE A 235 15.55 21.30 -14.24
C ILE A 235 16.36 22.60 -14.25
N VAL A 236 15.75 23.72 -13.85
CA VAL A 236 16.43 25.02 -13.76
C VAL A 236 17.57 24.94 -12.74
N HIS A 237 17.28 24.47 -11.53
CA HIS A 237 18.26 24.38 -10.45
C HIS A 237 19.49 23.54 -10.82
N PHE A 238 19.29 22.34 -11.40
CA PHE A 238 20.41 21.48 -11.79
C PHE A 238 21.17 22.00 -13.02
N SER A 239 20.50 22.75 -13.91
CA SER A 239 21.18 23.40 -15.04
C SER A 239 22.14 24.48 -14.55
N GLU A 240 21.71 25.32 -13.61
CA GLU A 240 22.54 26.37 -13.00
C GLU A 240 23.74 25.76 -12.22
N LEU A 241 23.51 24.72 -11.42
CA LEU A 241 24.58 24.03 -10.70
C LEU A 241 25.68 23.50 -11.64
N LEU A 242 25.29 22.94 -12.78
CA LEU A 242 26.24 22.41 -13.78
C LEU A 242 26.96 23.50 -14.57
N GLU A 243 26.38 24.69 -14.72
CA GLU A 243 27.04 25.85 -15.31
C GLU A 243 28.10 26.44 -14.38
N HIS A 244 27.87 26.44 -13.07
CA HIS A 244 28.83 26.90 -12.06
C HIS A 244 29.99 25.93 -11.80
N GLN A 245 29.91 24.68 -12.28
CA GLN A 245 30.96 23.66 -12.15
C GLN A 245 31.92 23.59 -13.34
N LYS A 246 31.72 24.42 -14.38
CA LYS A 246 32.59 24.52 -15.56
C LYS A 246 33.60 25.65 -15.44
#